data_AF-A0A662RMZ6-F1
#
_entry.id   AF-A0A662RMZ6-F1
#
_cell.length_a   1.000
_cell.length_b   1.000
_cell.length_c   1.000
_cell.angle_alpha   90.00
_cell.angle_beta   90.00
_cell.angle_gamma   90.00
#
_symmetry.space_group_name_H-M   'P 1'
#
loop_
_entity.id
_entity.type
_entity.pdbx_description
1 polymer ?
#
loop_
_entity_poly.entity_id
_entity_poly.type
_entity_poly.pdbx_seq_one_letter_code
_entity_poly.pdbx_strand_id
1 'polypeptide(L)'
;MEIKEDKSMVLEAGKKKELLKSLIEGAVMGLALFVMLGSMLYRKEISSILNVVLAPLASFAGNFLITVLILAVLTGIYTSIIQKYTTNWELMAKSKEFQKQLKELQKEYIAAKQENNRHKLKQIEKKRAEVMSEQARFSGELMRQQFKPMAYIIIITLPI
;
A
#
# COMPACT_ATOMS: atom_id res chain seq x y z
N MET A 1 38.88 17.08 -9.43
CA MET A 1 38.39 17.02 -8.03
C MET A 1 36.96 16.48 -7.95
N GLU A 2 36.13 16.65 -8.99
CA GLU A 2 34.70 16.23 -9.01
C GLU A 2 34.41 14.73 -8.90
N ILE A 3 35.32 13.83 -9.31
CA ILE A 3 35.06 12.37 -9.31
C ILE A 3 35.07 11.75 -7.90
N LYS A 4 35.71 12.42 -6.92
CA LYS A 4 35.82 11.94 -5.55
C LYS A 4 34.58 12.29 -4.70
N GLU A 5 33.91 13.40 -5.02
CA GLU A 5 32.68 13.85 -4.35
C GLU A 5 31.45 13.04 -4.75
N ASP A 6 31.34 12.64 -6.03
CA ASP A 6 30.23 11.81 -6.53
C ASP A 6 30.21 10.41 -5.88
N LYS A 7 31.39 9.78 -5.72
CA LYS A 7 31.52 8.50 -5.01
C LYS A 7 31.21 8.61 -3.51
N SER A 8 31.54 9.72 -2.85
CA SER A 8 31.18 9.92 -1.44
C SER A 8 29.68 10.14 -1.24
N MET A 9 29.01 10.90 -2.12
CA MET A 9 27.55 11.11 -2.04
C MET A 9 26.76 9.81 -2.28
N VAL A 10 27.21 8.96 -3.21
CA VAL A 10 26.56 7.68 -3.51
C VAL A 10 26.74 6.68 -2.34
N LEU A 11 27.90 6.68 -1.69
CA LEU A 11 28.19 5.79 -0.55
C LEU A 11 27.37 6.19 0.70
N GLU A 12 27.21 7.50 0.93
CA GLU A 12 26.41 8.03 2.03
C GLU A 12 24.91 7.77 1.83
N ALA A 13 24.42 7.91 0.60
CA ALA A 13 23.05 7.56 0.24
C ALA A 13 22.75 6.06 0.37
N GLY A 14 23.72 5.19 0.08
CA GLY A 14 23.63 3.74 0.26
C GLY A 14 23.52 3.33 1.73
N LYS A 15 24.43 3.82 2.57
CA LYS A 15 24.39 3.61 4.03
C LYS A 15 23.11 4.14 4.65
N LYS A 16 22.64 5.32 4.24
CA LYS A 16 21.40 5.90 4.76
C LYS A 16 20.18 5.05 4.43
N LYS A 17 20.13 4.43 3.24
CA LYS A 17 19.08 3.47 2.86
C LYS A 17 19.14 2.17 3.66
N GLU A 18 20.33 1.64 3.95
CA GLU A 18 20.53 0.45 4.77
C GLU A 18 20.16 0.68 6.24
N LEU A 19 20.56 1.84 6.78
CA LEU A 19 20.18 2.27 8.12
C LEU A 19 18.67 2.48 8.23
N LEU A 20 18.04 3.08 7.21
CA LEU A 20 16.59 3.23 7.19
C LEU A 20 15.88 1.88 7.14
N LYS A 21 16.38 0.92 6.34
CA LYS A 21 15.84 -0.44 6.27
C LYS A 21 15.93 -1.16 7.61
N SER A 22 17.10 -1.16 8.26
CA SER A 22 17.29 -1.81 9.55
C SER A 22 16.48 -1.15 10.68
N LEU A 23 16.29 0.17 10.64
CA LEU A 23 15.37 0.87 11.56
C LEU A 23 13.91 0.49 11.32
N ILE A 24 13.49 0.38 10.07
CA ILE A 24 12.13 -0.03 9.71
C ILE A 24 11.90 -1.50 10.12
N GLU A 25 12.84 -2.39 9.83
CA GLU A 25 12.77 -3.80 10.25
C GLU A 25 12.76 -3.94 11.77
N GLY A 26 13.60 -3.19 12.48
CA GLY A 26 13.60 -3.14 13.94
C GLY A 26 12.29 -2.58 14.52
N ALA A 27 11.72 -1.54 13.91
CA ALA A 27 10.43 -0.99 14.31
C ALA A 27 9.27 -1.94 14.02
N VAL A 28 9.29 -2.66 12.89
CA VAL A 28 8.29 -3.68 12.55
C VAL A 28 8.38 -4.86 13.51
N MET A 29 9.60 -5.32 13.84
CA MET A 29 9.80 -6.38 14.84
C MET A 29 9.38 -5.93 16.24
N GLY A 30 9.73 -4.72 16.65
CA GLY A 30 9.33 -4.15 17.95
C GLY A 30 7.83 -3.99 18.07
N LEU A 31 7.16 -3.51 17.02
CA LEU A 31 5.70 -3.46 16.95
C LEU A 31 5.10 -4.86 17.00
N ALA A 32 5.58 -5.82 16.20
CA ALA A 32 5.08 -7.19 16.22
C ALA A 32 5.22 -7.85 17.61
N LEU A 33 6.32 -7.61 18.32
CA LEU A 33 6.49 -8.08 19.70
C LEU A 33 5.55 -7.36 20.67
N PHE A 34 5.34 -6.06 20.51
CA PHE A 34 4.38 -5.30 21.30
C PHE A 34 2.94 -5.79 21.08
N VAL A 35 2.54 -6.16 19.85
CA VAL A 35 1.26 -6.84 19.54
C VAL A 35 1.17 -8.13 20.33
N MET A 36 2.19 -8.96 20.18
CA MET A 36 2.16 -10.33 20.65
C MET A 36 2.08 -10.39 22.18
N LEU A 37 2.75 -9.46 22.86
CA LEU A 37 2.67 -9.33 24.31
C LEU A 37 1.39 -8.59 24.77
N GLY A 38 0.95 -7.57 24.02
CA GLY A 38 -0.26 -6.80 24.33
C GLY A 38 -1.55 -7.61 24.19
N SER A 39 -1.65 -8.44 23.14
CA SER A 39 -2.78 -9.34 22.90
C SER A 39 -3.00 -10.33 24.05
N MET A 40 -1.94 -10.71 24.79
CA MET A 40 -2.04 -11.58 25.97
C MET A 40 -2.92 -10.98 27.09
N LEU A 41 -2.96 -9.64 27.21
CA LEU A 41 -3.71 -8.92 28.23
C LEU A 41 -5.20 -8.83 27.90
N TYR A 42 -5.55 -8.62 26.62
CA TYR A 42 -6.94 -8.47 26.17
C TYR A 42 -7.55 -9.76 25.59
N ARG A 43 -6.75 -10.84 25.47
CA ARG A 43 -7.17 -12.14 24.93
C ARG A 43 -8.47 -12.67 25.53
N LYS A 44 -8.69 -12.49 26.84
CA LYS A 44 -9.90 -12.99 27.52
C LYS A 44 -11.15 -12.23 27.09
N GLU A 45 -11.05 -10.91 26.92
CA GLU A 45 -12.19 -10.09 26.50
C GLU A 45 -12.53 -10.32 25.03
N ILE A 46 -11.51 -10.37 24.17
CA ILE A 46 -11.68 -10.66 22.74
C ILE A 46 -12.26 -12.07 22.55
N SER A 47 -11.73 -13.07 23.28
CA SER A 47 -12.25 -14.44 23.24
C SER A 47 -13.70 -14.52 23.73
N SER A 48 -14.08 -13.74 24.73
CA SER A 48 -15.46 -13.68 25.23
C SER A 48 -16.42 -13.12 24.18
N ILE A 49 -16.06 -11.99 23.54
CA ILE A 49 -16.86 -11.37 22.48
C ILE A 49 -16.98 -12.31 21.28
N LEU A 50 -15.86 -12.92 20.87
CA LEU A 50 -15.85 -13.87 19.76
C LEU A 50 -16.67 -15.12 20.10
N ASN A 51 -16.62 -15.64 21.33
CA ASN A 51 -17.42 -16.80 21.74
C ASN A 51 -18.93 -16.54 21.68
N VAL A 52 -19.41 -15.32 21.94
CA VAL A 52 -20.85 -14.99 21.81
C VAL A 52 -21.35 -15.19 20.39
N VAL A 53 -20.52 -14.92 19.37
CA VAL A 53 -20.89 -15.08 17.96
C VAL A 53 -20.53 -16.48 17.45
N LEU A 54 -19.37 -17.00 17.84
CA LEU A 54 -18.83 -18.27 17.37
C LEU A 54 -19.50 -19.50 18.00
N ALA A 55 -19.88 -19.45 19.28
CA ALA A 55 -20.49 -20.61 19.94
C ALA A 55 -21.87 -20.99 19.37
N PRO A 56 -22.80 -20.05 19.08
CA PRO A 56 -24.05 -20.38 18.39
C PRO A 56 -23.81 -20.85 16.96
N LEU A 57 -22.84 -20.26 16.25
CA LEU A 57 -22.51 -20.64 14.87
C LEU A 57 -21.88 -22.03 14.78
N ALA A 58 -21.01 -22.38 15.72
CA ALA A 58 -20.37 -23.70 15.82
C ALA A 58 -21.40 -24.78 16.18
N SER A 59 -22.32 -24.47 17.09
CA SER A 59 -23.44 -25.37 17.44
C SER A 59 -24.39 -25.58 16.26
N PHE A 60 -24.74 -24.52 15.53
CA PHE A 60 -25.65 -24.59 14.37
C PHE A 60 -25.04 -25.33 13.18
N ALA A 61 -23.76 -25.09 12.88
CA ALA A 61 -23.09 -25.71 11.74
C ALA A 61 -22.68 -27.18 11.99
N GLY A 62 -22.57 -27.60 13.26
CA GLY A 62 -22.23 -28.97 13.68
C GLY A 62 -20.80 -29.43 13.33
N ASN A 63 -20.10 -28.72 12.44
CA ASN A 63 -18.74 -29.01 12.00
C ASN A 63 -17.94 -27.70 11.85
N PHE A 64 -16.75 -27.68 12.47
CA PHE A 64 -15.81 -26.56 12.43
C PHE A 64 -15.51 -26.06 11.00
N LEU A 65 -15.35 -26.96 10.03
CA LEU A 65 -15.06 -26.58 8.64
C LEU A 65 -16.21 -25.78 8.00
N ILE A 66 -17.46 -26.13 8.31
CA ILE A 66 -18.65 -25.45 7.80
C ILE A 66 -18.79 -24.08 8.48
N THR A 67 -18.52 -23.99 9.79
CA THR A 67 -18.48 -22.72 10.52
C THR A 67 -17.47 -21.74 9.91
N VAL A 68 -16.26 -22.22 9.61
CA VAL A 68 -15.20 -21.40 8.98
C VAL A 68 -15.60 -20.95 7.58
N LEU A 69 -16.26 -21.81 6.80
CA LEU A 69 -16.77 -21.46 5.46
C LEU A 69 -17.83 -20.36 5.52
N ILE A 70 -18.81 -20.47 6.43
CA ILE A 70 -19.85 -19.45 6.62
C ILE A 70 -19.22 -18.12 7.04
N LEU A 71 -18.28 -18.16 7.99
CA LEU A 71 -17.54 -16.97 8.40
C LEU A 71 -16.74 -16.35 7.27
N ALA A 72 -16.07 -17.16 6.43
CA ALA A 72 -15.31 -16.66 5.30
C ALA A 72 -16.21 -15.92 4.29
N VAL A 73 -17.40 -16.45 4.01
CA VAL A 73 -18.38 -15.80 3.13
C VAL A 73 -18.91 -14.52 3.74
N LEU A 74 -19.33 -14.55 5.01
CA LEU A 74 -19.82 -13.36 5.72
C LEU A 74 -18.74 -12.27 5.81
N THR A 75 -17.49 -12.65 6.09
CA THR A 75 -16.34 -11.75 6.11
C THR A 75 -16.11 -11.17 4.73
N GLY A 76 -16.14 -11.99 3.67
CA GLY A 76 -16.03 -11.51 2.29
C GLY A 76 -17.10 -10.48 1.92
N ILE A 77 -18.35 -10.69 2.35
CA ILE A 77 -19.46 -9.75 2.13
C ILE A 77 -19.23 -8.45 2.90
N TYR A 78 -18.96 -8.53 4.20
CA TYR A 78 -18.68 -7.37 5.04
C TYR A 78 -17.51 -6.54 4.51
N THR A 79 -16.41 -7.21 4.17
CA THR A 79 -15.23 -6.63 3.54
C THR A 79 -15.57 -5.97 2.20
N SER A 80 -16.35 -6.63 1.34
CA SER A 80 -16.76 -6.07 0.04
C SER A 80 -17.60 -4.80 0.19
N ILE A 81 -18.48 -4.73 1.20
CA ILE A 81 -19.32 -3.53 1.46
C ILE A 81 -18.46 -2.37 1.92
N ILE A 82 -17.57 -2.60 2.88
CA ILE A 82 -16.64 -1.57 3.38
C ILE A 82 -15.73 -1.09 2.27
N GLN A 83 -15.16 -2.02 1.50
CA GLN A 83 -14.34 -1.68 0.35
C GLN A 83 -15.13 -0.83 -0.63
N LYS A 84 -16.39 -1.18 -0.97
CA LYS A 84 -17.19 -0.38 -1.91
C LYS A 84 -17.45 1.04 -1.43
N TYR A 85 -17.67 1.25 -0.13
CA TYR A 85 -17.96 2.57 0.44
C TYR A 85 -16.71 3.41 0.72
N THR A 86 -15.58 2.77 0.97
CA THR A 86 -14.30 3.44 1.25
C THR A 86 -13.47 3.66 -0.02
N THR A 87 -13.71 2.87 -1.07
CA THR A 87 -13.00 2.97 -2.34
C THR A 87 -13.47 4.21 -3.09
N ASN A 88 -12.58 5.20 -3.17
CA ASN A 88 -12.82 6.39 -3.95
C ASN A 88 -12.56 6.09 -5.44
N TRP A 89 -13.63 5.95 -6.20
CA TRP A 89 -13.62 5.63 -7.62
C TRP A 89 -13.02 6.74 -8.49
N GLU A 90 -13.12 8.00 -8.05
CA GLU A 90 -12.52 9.16 -8.73
C GLU A 90 -10.99 9.06 -8.73
N LEU A 91 -10.43 8.63 -7.59
CA LEU A 91 -8.98 8.45 -7.44
C LEU A 91 -8.44 7.32 -8.32
N MET A 92 -9.17 6.21 -8.45
CA MET A 92 -8.81 5.14 -9.38
C MET A 92 -8.95 5.54 -10.84
N ALA A 93 -10.00 6.31 -11.19
CA ALA A 93 -10.21 6.80 -12.54
C ALA A 93 -9.04 7.70 -12.99
N LYS A 94 -8.60 8.63 -12.14
CA LYS A 94 -7.47 9.52 -12.42
C LYS A 94 -6.14 8.76 -12.55
N SER A 95 -5.92 7.75 -11.70
CA SER A 95 -4.75 6.84 -11.85
C SER A 95 -4.74 6.11 -13.20
N LYS A 96 -5.91 5.66 -13.65
CA LYS A 96 -6.05 4.99 -14.95
C LYS A 96 -5.78 5.96 -16.12
N GLU A 97 -6.18 7.22 -15.98
CA GLU A 97 -5.91 8.26 -16.95
C GLU A 97 -4.41 8.55 -17.10
N PHE A 98 -3.67 8.71 -15.98
CA PHE A 98 -2.21 8.84 -16.01
C PHE A 98 -1.52 7.67 -16.69
N GLN A 99 -1.95 6.43 -16.40
CA GLN A 99 -1.42 5.23 -17.06
C GLN A 99 -1.66 5.25 -18.58
N LYS A 100 -2.84 5.72 -19.01
CA LYS A 100 -3.16 5.84 -20.44
C LYS A 100 -2.26 6.89 -21.12
N GLN A 101 -2.10 8.06 -20.52
CA GLN A 101 -1.24 9.13 -21.05
C GLN A 101 0.22 8.68 -21.16
N LEU A 102 0.75 7.97 -20.16
CA LEU A 102 2.10 7.41 -20.21
C LEU A 102 2.27 6.38 -21.34
N LYS A 103 1.24 5.56 -21.58
CA LYS A 103 1.26 4.57 -22.66
C LYS A 103 1.23 5.22 -24.04
N GLU A 104 0.46 6.30 -24.21
CA GLU A 104 0.43 7.09 -25.44
C GLU A 104 1.77 7.79 -25.69
N LEU A 105 2.33 8.47 -24.68
CA LEU A 105 3.66 9.10 -24.75
C LEU A 105 4.77 8.11 -25.07
N GLN A 106 4.70 6.88 -24.55
CA GLN A 106 5.66 5.82 -24.87
C GLN A 106 5.59 5.41 -26.34
N LYS A 107 4.39 5.29 -26.91
CA LYS A 107 4.22 4.99 -28.35
C LYS A 107 4.76 6.13 -29.21
N GLU A 108 4.44 7.37 -28.87
CA GLU A 108 4.96 8.55 -29.57
C GLU A 108 6.48 8.62 -29.49
N TYR A 109 7.07 8.30 -28.33
CA TYR A 109 8.52 8.25 -28.15
C TYR A 109 9.17 7.23 -29.09
N ILE A 110 8.58 6.04 -29.23
CA ILE A 110 9.07 4.98 -30.13
C ILE A 110 8.98 5.45 -31.58
N ALA A 111 7.87 6.06 -32.00
CA ALA A 111 7.69 6.59 -33.35
C ALA A 111 8.68 7.74 -33.65
N ALA A 112 8.84 8.70 -32.74
CA ALA A 112 9.78 9.81 -32.89
C ALA A 112 11.25 9.36 -32.90
N LYS A 113 11.57 8.26 -32.20
CA LYS A 113 12.89 7.62 -32.25
C LYS A 113 13.16 6.97 -33.60
N GLN A 114 12.15 6.35 -34.22
CA GLN A 114 12.25 5.78 -35.57
C GLN A 114 12.42 6.89 -36.63
N GLU A 115 11.75 8.02 -36.46
CA GLU A 115 11.88 9.21 -37.33
C GLU A 115 13.20 10.00 -37.11
N ASN A 116 14.06 9.61 -36.16
CA ASN A 116 15.28 10.34 -35.76
C ASN A 116 15.08 11.83 -35.44
N ASN A 117 13.85 12.22 -35.09
CA ASN A 117 13.52 13.63 -34.84
C ASN A 117 13.88 14.04 -33.42
N ARG A 118 15.11 14.55 -33.26
CA ARG A 118 15.68 15.01 -31.97
C ARG A 118 14.83 16.08 -31.27
N HIS A 119 14.16 16.96 -32.02
CA HIS A 119 13.30 17.99 -31.46
C HIS A 119 12.00 17.43 -30.88
N LYS A 120 11.33 16.51 -31.60
CA LYS A 120 10.14 15.81 -31.10
C LYS A 120 10.48 14.96 -29.88
N LEU A 121 11.63 14.28 -29.88
CA LEU A 121 12.05 13.43 -28.77
C LEU A 121 12.16 14.22 -27.45
N LYS A 122 12.79 15.40 -27.50
CA LYS A 122 12.97 16.28 -26.33
C LYS A 122 11.63 16.83 -25.81
N GLN A 123 10.67 17.09 -26.70
CA GLN A 123 9.32 17.52 -26.30
C GLN A 123 8.53 16.39 -25.63
N ILE A 124 8.59 15.17 -26.17
CA ILE A 124 7.92 13.99 -25.60
C ILE A 124 8.53 13.64 -24.23
N GLU A 125 9.84 13.74 -24.08
CA GLU A 125 10.53 13.50 -22.82
C GLU A 125 10.14 14.51 -21.74
N LYS A 126 10.01 15.80 -22.10
CA LYS A 126 9.50 16.85 -21.20
C LYS A 126 8.05 16.56 -20.76
N LYS A 127 7.16 16.20 -21.70
CA LYS A 127 5.77 15.82 -21.38
C LYS A 127 5.70 14.57 -20.49
N ARG A 128 6.56 13.57 -20.74
CA ARG A 128 6.64 12.37 -19.91
C ARG A 128 7.08 12.71 -18.48
N ALA A 129 8.06 13.58 -18.32
CA ALA A 129 8.50 14.05 -17.00
C ALA A 129 7.40 14.83 -16.26
N GLU A 130 6.65 15.67 -16.97
CA GLU A 130 5.52 16.43 -16.42
C GLU A 130 4.41 15.49 -15.92
N VAL A 131 3.96 14.54 -16.75
CA VAL A 131 2.94 13.54 -16.38
C VAL A 131 3.41 12.67 -15.20
N MET A 132 4.68 12.26 -15.17
CA MET A 132 5.24 11.52 -14.03
C MET A 132 5.28 12.37 -12.75
N SER A 133 5.56 13.67 -12.85
CA SER A 133 5.58 14.58 -11.69
C SER A 133 4.17 14.82 -11.13
N GLU A 134 3.17 14.90 -12.01
CA GLU A 134 1.76 15.05 -11.63
C GLU A 134 1.21 13.76 -11.01
N GLN A 135 1.55 12.61 -11.60
CA GLN A 135 1.27 11.29 -11.02
C GLN A 135 1.91 11.15 -9.63
N ALA A 136 3.14 11.65 -9.43
CA ALA A 136 3.84 11.59 -8.14
C ALA A 136 3.18 12.49 -7.08
N ARG A 137 2.75 13.71 -7.43
CA ARG A 137 1.96 14.57 -6.53
C ARG A 137 0.65 13.92 -6.13
N PHE A 138 -0.07 13.39 -7.10
CA PHE A 138 -1.32 12.66 -6.89
C PHE A 138 -1.13 11.39 -6.05
N SER A 139 -0.02 10.67 -6.26
CA SER A 139 0.37 9.52 -5.44
C SER A 139 0.70 9.93 -4.00
N GLY A 140 1.26 11.13 -3.80
CA GLY A 140 1.45 11.72 -2.47
C GLY A 140 0.13 12.06 -1.76
N GLU A 141 -0.86 12.55 -2.50
CA GLU A 141 -2.23 12.78 -2.01
C GLU A 141 -2.90 11.45 -1.60
N LEU A 142 -2.82 10.43 -2.47
CA LEU A 142 -3.28 9.06 -2.21
C LEU A 142 -2.59 8.45 -0.99
N MET A 143 -1.27 8.62 -0.89
CA MET A 143 -0.46 8.14 0.21
C MET A 143 -0.85 8.81 1.53
N ARG A 144 -1.07 10.13 1.55
CA ARG A 144 -1.61 10.84 2.74
C ARG A 144 -3.00 10.33 3.13
N GLN A 145 -3.83 10.00 2.16
CA GLN A 145 -5.17 9.47 2.40
C GLN A 145 -5.17 8.00 2.86
N GLN A 146 -4.18 7.20 2.43
CA GLN A 146 -3.95 5.82 2.89
C GLN A 146 -3.16 5.72 4.20
N PHE A 147 -2.36 6.74 4.56
CA PHE A 147 -1.65 6.77 5.84
C PHE A 147 -2.56 7.02 7.04
N LYS A 148 -3.63 7.81 6.88
CA LYS A 148 -4.65 8.00 7.93
C LYS A 148 -5.20 6.64 8.41
N PRO A 149 -5.67 5.74 7.53
CA PRO A 149 -6.11 4.41 7.95
C PRO A 149 -4.98 3.48 8.40
N MET A 150 -3.75 3.54 7.85
CA MET A 150 -2.65 2.71 8.37
C MET A 150 -2.25 3.06 9.81
N ALA A 151 -2.15 4.35 10.16
CA ALA A 151 -1.85 4.75 11.55
C ALA A 151 -2.96 4.30 12.51
N TYR A 152 -4.21 4.37 12.08
CA TYR A 152 -5.38 3.94 12.88
C TYR A 152 -5.46 2.42 13.04
N ILE A 153 -5.16 1.65 11.97
CA ILE A 153 -5.07 0.18 12.00
C ILE A 153 -3.92 -0.26 12.90
N ILE A 154 -2.77 0.41 12.88
CA ILE A 154 -1.68 0.11 13.83
C ILE A 154 -2.17 0.35 15.28
N ILE A 155 -2.90 1.43 15.55
CA ILE A 155 -3.42 1.70 16.89
C ILE A 155 -4.47 0.67 17.35
N ILE A 156 -5.32 0.17 16.43
CA ILE A 156 -6.47 -0.71 16.76
C ILE A 156 -6.18 -2.21 16.61
N THR A 157 -5.29 -2.61 15.70
CA THR A 157 -5.05 -4.03 15.35
C THR A 157 -3.89 -4.63 16.14
N LEU A 158 -2.98 -3.81 16.68
CA LEU A 158 -1.95 -4.28 17.60
C LEU A 158 -2.48 -4.89 18.93
N PRO A 159 -3.61 -4.45 19.51
CA PRO A 159 -4.15 -5.08 20.71
C PRO A 159 -5.01 -6.34 20.49
N ILE A 160 -5.27 -6.75 19.23
CA ILE A 160 -6.12 -7.91 18.90
C ILE A 160 -5.30 -9.18 18.68
#